data_AF-A0A6J4X2T8-F1
#
_entry.id   AF-A0A6J4X2T8-F1
#
_cell.length_a   1.000
_cell.length_b   1.000
_cell.length_c   1.000
_cell.angle_alpha   90.00
_cell.angle_beta   90.00
_cell.angle_gamma   90.00
#
_symmetry.space_group_name_H-M   'P 1'
#
loop_
_entity.id
_entity.type
_entity.pdbx_description
1 polymer ?
#
loop_
_entity_poly.entity_id
_entity_poly.type
_entity_poly.pdbx_seq_one_letter_code
_entity_poly.pdbx_strand_id
1 'polypeptide(L)'
;MEPVKLPIEDVLDLHTFRPQDIPDLLEDYLTECLKSGIYSVRIIHGKGKGIQKKRVQGILKNNPMVASLRDAPPEAGGWGATLVELCKVFKIDISE
;
A
#
# COMPACT_ATOMS: atom_id res chain seq x y z
N MET A 1 -7.37 27.45 -4.18
CA MET A 1 -6.05 26.96 -3.77
C MET A 1 -5.68 25.87 -4.75
N GLU A 2 -4.56 26.00 -5.45
CA GLU A 2 -4.10 24.92 -6.32
C GLU A 2 -3.64 23.74 -5.46
N PRO A 3 -3.93 22.48 -5.85
CA PRO A 3 -3.51 21.32 -5.10
C PRO A 3 -1.98 21.21 -5.11
N VAL A 4 -1.39 21.08 -3.93
CA VAL A 4 0.04 20.80 -3.79
C VAL A 4 0.29 19.33 -4.16
N LYS A 5 1.06 19.10 -5.21
CA LYS A 5 1.50 17.75 -5.60
C LYS A 5 2.69 17.34 -4.73
N LEU A 6 2.47 16.37 -3.85
CA LEU A 6 3.55 15.73 -3.09
C LEU A 6 4.06 14.51 -3.89
N PRO A 7 5.37 14.22 -3.86
CA PRO A 7 5.89 12.99 -4.43
C PRO A 7 5.30 11.77 -3.71
N ILE A 8 5.06 10.69 -4.46
CA ILE A 8 4.71 9.40 -3.87
C ILE A 8 5.95 8.82 -3.18
N GLU A 9 5.75 8.17 -2.04
CA GLU A 9 6.82 7.53 -1.27
C GLU A 9 6.63 6.01 -1.26
N ASP A 10 7.56 5.29 -0.65
CA ASP A 10 7.47 3.85 -0.42
C ASP A 10 6.72 3.50 0.88
N VAL A 11 6.09 4.48 1.54
CA VAL A 11 5.38 4.30 2.81
C VAL A 11 3.97 4.91 2.76
N LEU A 12 2.97 4.10 3.08
CA LEU A 12 1.59 4.53 3.26
C LEU A 12 1.15 4.29 4.71
N ASP A 13 0.82 5.37 5.44
CA ASP A 13 0.25 5.29 6.78
C ASP A 13 -1.28 5.39 6.75
N LEU A 14 -1.96 4.36 7.25
CA LEU A 14 -3.41 4.24 7.23
C LEU A 14 -4.12 4.84 8.47
N HIS A 15 -3.40 5.35 9.48
CA HIS A 15 -4.00 5.86 10.72
C HIS A 15 -4.94 7.06 10.51
N THR A 16 -4.71 7.84 9.45
CA THR A 16 -5.51 9.04 9.13
C THR A 16 -6.67 8.75 8.18
N PHE A 17 -6.80 7.52 7.69
CA PHE A 17 -7.79 7.16 6.68
C PHE A 17 -8.98 6.43 7.30
N ARG A 18 -10.18 6.72 6.78
CA ARG A 18 -11.38 6.00 7.22
C ARG A 18 -11.32 4.59 6.65
N PRO A 19 -11.75 3.56 7.41
CA PRO A 19 -11.69 2.18 6.93
C PRO A 19 -12.34 2.00 5.55
N GLN A 20 -13.52 2.56 5.30
CA GLN A 20 -14.23 2.38 4.03
C GLN A 20 -13.44 2.83 2.79
N ASP A 21 -12.53 3.81 2.94
CA ASP A 21 -11.74 4.36 1.84
C ASP A 21 -10.47 3.55 1.54
N ILE A 22 -10.08 2.63 2.44
CA ILE A 22 -8.83 1.85 2.34
C ILE A 22 -8.73 1.04 1.03
N PRO A 23 -9.77 0.34 0.54
CA PRO A 23 -9.65 -0.46 -0.69
C PRO A 23 -9.20 0.38 -1.89
N ASP A 24 -9.92 1.46 -2.17
CA ASP A 24 -9.65 2.34 -3.31
C ASP A 24 -8.30 3.05 -3.13
N LEU A 25 -8.01 3.53 -1.91
CA LEU A 25 -6.72 4.14 -1.57
C LEU A 25 -5.55 3.20 -1.85
N LEU A 26 -5.66 1.92 -1.49
CA LEU A 26 -4.60 0.94 -1.72
C LEU A 26 -4.38 0.72 -3.22
N GLU A 27 -5.45 0.63 -4.00
CA GLU A 27 -5.34 0.45 -5.46
C GLU A 27 -4.68 1.66 -6.13
N ASP A 28 -5.15 2.87 -5.80
CA ASP A 28 -4.59 4.12 -6.34
C ASP A 28 -3.12 4.28 -5.93
N TYR A 29 -2.80 4.05 -4.66
CA TYR A 29 -1.43 4.22 -4.16
C TYR A 29 -0.45 3.24 -4.80
N LEU A 30 -0.82 1.96 -4.93
CA LEU A 30 0.04 0.97 -5.58
C LEU A 30 0.24 1.27 -7.08
N THR A 31 -0.80 1.80 -7.74
CA THR A 31 -0.70 2.27 -9.13
C THR A 31 0.31 3.40 -9.26
N GLU A 32 0.24 4.41 -8.39
CA GLU A 32 1.18 5.54 -8.41
C GLU A 32 2.61 5.11 -8.03
N CYS A 33 2.77 4.14 -7.11
CA CYS A 33 4.06 3.53 -6.83
C CYS A 33 4.67 2.88 -8.09
N LEU A 34 3.90 2.07 -8.82
CA LEU A 34 4.38 1.43 -10.05
C LEU A 34 4.76 2.45 -11.12
N LYS A 35 3.93 3.49 -11.34
CA LYS A 35 4.25 4.60 -12.27
C LYS A 35 5.54 5.32 -11.88
N SER A 36 5.83 5.38 -10.58
CA SER A 36 7.02 6.03 -10.02
C SER A 36 8.21 5.09 -9.85
N GLY A 37 8.13 3.84 -10.30
CA GLY A 37 9.20 2.85 -10.21
C GLY A 37 9.47 2.35 -8.78
N ILE A 38 8.53 2.53 -7.85
CA ILE A 38 8.57 2.02 -6.49
C ILE A 38 7.94 0.62 -6.49
N TYR A 39 8.73 -0.40 -6.17
CA TYR A 39 8.29 -1.80 -6.22
C TYR A 39 8.21 -2.48 -4.84
N SER A 40 8.73 -1.85 -3.79
CA SER A 40 8.60 -2.33 -2.42
C SER A 40 7.91 -1.23 -1.62
N VAL A 41 6.75 -1.52 -1.06
CA VAL A 41 5.89 -0.54 -0.38
C VAL A 41 5.58 -1.04 1.03
N ARG A 42 5.69 -0.16 2.02
CA ARG A 42 5.38 -0.45 3.41
C ARG A 42 4.07 0.22 3.82
N ILE A 43 3.09 -0.61 4.16
CA ILE A 43 1.75 -0.15 4.53
C ILE A 43 1.58 -0.28 6.03
N ILE A 44 1.50 0.86 6.71
CA ILE A 44 1.38 0.95 8.16
C ILE A 44 -0.10 0.99 8.52
N HIS A 45 -0.57 -0.04 9.23
CA HIS A 45 -1.97 -0.18 9.64
C HIS A 45 -2.15 -0.30 11.17
N GLY A 46 -1.05 -0.11 11.90
CA GLY A 46 -1.01 -0.27 13.34
C GLY A 46 -1.15 -1.72 13.80
N LYS A 47 -0.85 -1.93 15.08
CA LYS A 47 -0.92 -3.26 15.73
C LYS A 47 -2.36 -3.57 16.16
N GLY A 48 -2.94 -2.77 17.05
CA GLY A 48 -4.32 -2.92 17.51
C GLY A 48 -4.66 -4.37 17.90
N LYS A 49 -5.89 -4.81 17.56
CA LYS A 49 -6.31 -6.23 17.66
C LYS A 49 -6.06 -7.04 16.38
N GLY A 50 -5.29 -6.49 15.43
CA GLY A 50 -5.03 -7.12 14.13
C GLY A 50 -6.19 -7.10 13.12
N ILE A 51 -7.28 -6.38 13.41
CA ILE A 51 -8.43 -6.27 12.48
C ILE A 51 -8.01 -5.55 11.19
N GLN A 52 -7.35 -4.39 11.31
CA GLN A 52 -6.91 -3.62 10.15
C GLN A 52 -5.86 -4.37 9.33
N LYS A 53 -4.90 -5.04 10.00
CA LYS A 53 -3.96 -5.98 9.37
C LYS A 53 -4.66 -7.02 8.49
N LYS A 54 -5.63 -7.76 9.06
CA LYS A 54 -6.36 -8.82 8.32
C LYS A 54 -7.07 -8.25 7.10
N ARG A 55 -7.68 -7.07 7.24
CA ARG A 55 -8.37 -6.39 6.14
C ARG A 55 -7.42 -5.94 5.04
N VAL A 56 -6.33 -5.26 5.40
CA VAL A 56 -5.29 -4.78 4.47
C VAL A 56 -4.68 -5.97 3.73
N GLN A 57 -4.20 -6.99 4.44
CA GLN A 57 -3.62 -8.18 3.80
C GLN A 57 -4.65 -8.93 2.96
N GLY A 58 -5.93 -8.96 3.34
CA GLY A 58 -7.00 -9.56 2.54
C GLY A 58 -7.24 -8.85 1.21
N ILE A 59 -7.19 -7.52 1.19
CA ILE A 59 -7.28 -6.72 -0.03
C ILE A 59 -6.04 -6.98 -0.91
N LEU A 60 -4.85 -6.83 -0.34
CA LEU A 60 -3.58 -6.98 -1.07
C LEU A 60 -3.38 -8.37 -1.67
N LYS A 61 -3.80 -9.44 -0.97
CA LYS A 61 -3.70 -10.83 -1.48
C LYS A 61 -4.47 -11.06 -2.77
N ASN A 62 -5.54 -10.29 -3.00
CA ASN A 62 -6.37 -10.42 -4.20
C ASN A 62 -6.02 -9.37 -5.26
N ASN A 63 -5.07 -8.48 -4.99
CA ASN A 63 -4.69 -7.42 -5.91
C ASN A 63 -3.63 -7.93 -6.91
N PRO A 64 -3.87 -7.87 -8.23
CA PRO A 64 -2.96 -8.42 -9.23
C PRO A 64 -1.64 -7.64 -9.38
N MET A 65 -1.55 -6.42 -8.84
CA MET A 65 -0.29 -5.66 -8.77
C MET A 65 0.69 -6.22 -7.74
N VAL A 66 0.20 -7.02 -6.78
CA VAL A 66 0.99 -7.52 -5.65
C VAL A 66 1.63 -8.86 -6.00
N ALA A 67 2.96 -8.90 -6.01
CA ALA A 67 3.74 -10.12 -6.22
C ALA A 67 3.88 -10.92 -4.93
N SER A 68 4.10 -10.25 -3.79
CA SER A 68 4.15 -10.89 -2.48
C SER A 68 3.90 -9.89 -1.36
N LEU A 69 3.54 -10.41 -0.18
CA LEU A 69 3.40 -9.59 1.02
C LEU A 69 3.79 -10.37 2.27
N ARG A 70 4.31 -9.65 3.26
CA ARG A 70 4.67 -10.19 4.58
C ARG A 70 4.53 -9.11 5.65
N ASP A 71 4.54 -9.50 6.92
CA ASP A 71 4.76 -8.53 7.99
C ASP A 71 6.11 -7.83 7.78
N ALA A 72 6.16 -6.53 8.09
CA ALA A 72 7.42 -5.80 8.03
C ALA A 72 8.44 -6.36 9.05
N PRO A 73 9.74 -6.17 8.84
CA PRO A 73 10.76 -6.45 9.84
C PRO A 73 10.47 -5.74 11.18
N PRO A 74 10.92 -6.28 12.33
CA PRO A 74 10.70 -5.66 13.64
C PRO A 74 11.09 -4.17 13.71
N GLU A 75 12.21 -3.80 13.11
CA GLU A 75 12.75 -2.45 13.00
C GLU A 75 11.90 -1.50 12.13
N ALA A 76 11.05 -2.06 11.27
CA ALA A 76 10.19 -1.31 10.36
C ALA A 76 8.69 -1.36 10.76
N GLY A 77 8.40 -1.79 12.00
CA GLY A 77 7.05 -1.81 12.58
C GLY A 77 6.50 -3.21 12.87
N GLY A 78 7.20 -4.28 12.46
CA GLY A 78 6.77 -5.66 12.69
C GLY A 78 5.38 -5.93 12.12
N TRP A 79 4.58 -6.69 12.85
CA TRP A 79 3.18 -7.00 12.50
C TRP A 79 2.23 -5.78 12.50
N GLY A 80 2.71 -4.58 12.85
CA GLY A 80 1.95 -3.33 12.71
C GLY A 80 2.02 -2.73 11.30
N ALA A 81 2.85 -3.30 10.42
CA ALA A 81 2.95 -2.92 9.02
C ALA A 81 3.07 -4.16 8.13
N THR A 82 2.64 -4.02 6.89
CA THR A 82 2.81 -5.03 5.84
C THR A 82 3.80 -4.50 4.80
N LEU A 83 4.85 -5.27 4.52
CA LEU A 83 5.74 -5.03 3.38
C LEU A 83 5.15 -5.73 2.15
N VAL A 84 5.00 -4.99 1.05
CA VAL A 84 4.39 -5.41 -0.20
C VAL A 84 5.40 -5.28 -1.32
N GLU A 85 5.62 -6.37 -2.05
CA GLU A 85 6.42 -6.36 -3.28
C GLU A 85 5.47 -6.33 -4.49
N LEU A 86 5.72 -5.43 -5.44
CA LEU A 86 4.88 -5.22 -6.61
C LEU A 86 5.45 -5.88 -7.87
N CYS A 87 4.55 -6.23 -8.79
CA CYS A 87 4.87 -6.82 -10.08
C CYS A 87 5.54 -5.80 -11.01
N LYS A 88 6.85 -5.93 -11.28
CA LYS A 88 7.60 -5.03 -12.17
C LYS A 88 7.09 -4.97 -13.61
N VAL A 89 6.39 -6.02 -14.06
CA VAL A 89 5.84 -6.15 -15.42
C VAL A 89 4.35 -5.87 -15.48
N PHE A 90 3.78 -5.29 -14.41
CA PHE A 90 2.36 -4.93 -14.41
C PHE A 90 2.10 -3.86 -15.47
N LYS A 91 1.25 -4.18 -16.45
CA LYS A 91 0.84 -3.20 -17.45
C LYS A 91 -0.18 -2.28 -16.81
N ILE A 92 0.21 -1.02 -16.63
CA ILE A 92 -0.73 0.04 -16.26
C ILE A 92 -1.24 0.60 -17.58
N ASP A 93 -2.54 0.47 -17.83
CA ASP A 93 -3.20 1.21 -18.91
C ASP A 93 -3.20 2.68 -18.50
N ILE A 94 -2.19 3.44 -18.92
CA ILE A 94 -2.14 4.88 -18.69
C ILE A 94 -3.09 5.53 -19.69
N SER A 95 -4.32 5.78 -19.26
CA SER A 95 -5.17 6.79 -19.89
C SER A 95 -4.66 8.17 -19.46
N GLU A 96 -4.21 8.97 -20.42
CA GLU A 96 -3.83 10.39 -20.25
C GLU A 96 -4.98 11.26 -19.74
#